data_AF-A0A6P0I7S6-F1
#
_entry.id   AF-A0A6P0I7S6-F1
#
_cell.length_a   1.000
_cell.length_b   1.000
_cell.length_c   1.000
_cell.angle_alpha   90.00
_cell.angle_beta   90.00
_cell.angle_gamma   90.00
#
_symmetry.space_group_name_H-M   'P 1'
#
loop_
_entity.id
_entity.type
_entity.pdbx_description
1 polymer ?
#
loop_
_entity_poly.entity_id
_entity_poly.type
_entity_poly.pdbx_seq_one_letter_code
_entity_poly.pdbx_strand_id
1 'polypeptide(L)'
;ELAKIPLLLNIMVTVYQGENIYNEEQLFAAYIDECLERVPTNLEKREKLFYSARQTRHWLTFLARQLEAENTTEFLIENIQPTWLENTVQKWLYILIYGVIYGIIFWLIFWLIVGLVSGIIFGIIFGVTVGVICGLISGVPLSFLYVLVYGMDRKIEPLQALDFSWKNITDWMIYKLIFCIIFWLILGWFTKTIYILISGLSYLSIYLLITNLKTDIKSKNTPNQGIKESLKKSIFISIFAFPFCILTPYLYTLATDEQSGQNQFIFSLMLALIVGLQTGGEPCIQHFSLRMTLWKNGLIPWNYKKFLKYAAQRRLIQQVGGRFRFIHDSLRKHFVSYNG
;
A
#
# COMPACT_ATOMS: atom_id res chain seq x y z
N GLU A 1 -29.05 37.05 29.15
CA GLU A 1 -28.69 36.67 27.76
C GLU A 1 -28.14 35.23 27.73
N LEU A 2 -27.11 34.92 28.52
CA LEU A 2 -26.45 33.61 28.57
C LEU A 2 -27.38 32.41 28.89
N ALA A 3 -28.35 32.56 29.80
CA ALA A 3 -29.31 31.49 30.15
C ALA A 3 -30.35 31.16 29.07
N LYS A 4 -30.41 31.91 27.95
CA LYS A 4 -31.34 31.65 26.84
C LYS A 4 -30.89 30.47 25.97
N ILE A 5 -29.61 30.09 26.03
CA ILE A 5 -29.08 28.95 25.28
C ILE A 5 -29.11 27.71 26.20
N PRO A 6 -29.84 26.63 25.85
CA PRO A 6 -30.03 25.46 26.71
C PRO A 6 -28.71 24.83 27.20
N LEU A 7 -27.67 24.93 26.37
CA LEU A 7 -26.34 24.46 26.74
C LEU A 7 -25.67 25.32 27.80
N LEU A 8 -25.68 26.65 27.66
CA LEU A 8 -25.05 27.55 28.62
C LEU A 8 -25.71 27.42 30.00
N LEU A 9 -27.03 27.18 30.02
CA LEU A 9 -27.75 26.84 31.24
C LEU A 9 -27.23 25.53 31.87
N ASN A 10 -27.05 24.48 31.06
CA ASN A 10 -26.51 23.20 31.55
C ASN A 10 -25.07 23.38 32.08
N ILE A 11 -24.24 24.15 31.37
CA ILE A 11 -22.87 24.49 31.79
C ILE A 11 -22.89 25.26 33.11
N MET A 12 -23.72 26.29 33.24
CA MET A 12 -23.88 27.05 34.49
C MET A 12 -24.26 26.13 35.64
N VAL A 13 -25.25 25.24 35.46
CA VAL A 13 -25.65 24.26 36.49
C VAL A 13 -24.52 23.30 36.84
N THR A 14 -23.67 22.94 35.88
CA THR A 14 -22.54 22.05 36.16
C THR A 14 -21.48 22.77 37.00
N VAL A 15 -21.15 24.01 36.62
CA VAL A 15 -20.07 24.82 37.21
C VAL A 15 -20.47 25.54 38.50
N TYR A 16 -21.75 25.56 38.84
CA TYR A 16 -22.26 26.34 39.97
C TYR A 16 -21.73 25.83 41.32
N GLN A 17 -20.62 26.39 41.77
CA GLN A 17 -20.00 26.17 43.08
C GLN A 17 -20.27 27.31 44.07
N GLY A 18 -21.19 28.23 43.74
CA GLY A 18 -21.52 29.40 44.56
C GLY A 18 -20.74 30.68 44.22
N GLU A 19 -19.91 30.67 43.17
CA GLU A 19 -19.23 31.87 42.67
C GLU A 19 -20.04 32.58 41.58
N ASN A 20 -20.03 33.92 41.60
CA ASN A 20 -20.70 34.75 40.60
C ASN A 20 -19.84 34.85 39.34
N ILE A 21 -20.27 34.18 38.27
CA ILE A 21 -19.62 34.23 36.95
C ILE A 21 -20.35 35.26 36.09
N TYR A 22 -19.64 36.32 35.68
CA TYR A 22 -20.22 37.43 34.92
C TYR A 22 -19.98 37.31 33.42
N ASN A 23 -18.88 36.68 33.00
CA ASN A 23 -18.43 36.62 31.61
C ASN A 23 -18.48 35.20 31.02
N GLU A 24 -18.77 35.10 29.72
CA GLU A 24 -18.79 33.82 28.98
C GLU A 24 -17.42 33.12 28.99
N GLU A 25 -16.33 33.88 28.92
CA GLU A 25 -14.96 33.32 29.01
C GLU A 25 -14.66 32.72 30.38
N GLN A 26 -15.06 33.39 31.46
CA GLN A 26 -14.89 32.87 32.83
C GLN A 26 -15.74 31.62 33.04
N LEU A 27 -16.94 31.58 32.47
CA LEU A 27 -17.82 30.41 32.52
C LEU A 27 -17.19 29.21 31.81
N PHE A 28 -16.62 29.41 30.61
CA PHE A 28 -15.96 28.33 29.89
C PHE A 28 -14.65 27.89 30.53
N ALA A 29 -13.86 28.82 31.08
CA ALA A 29 -12.64 28.48 31.81
C ALA A 29 -12.95 27.58 33.01
N ALA A 30 -13.90 27.99 33.86
CA ALA A 30 -14.34 27.21 35.02
C ALA A 30 -14.98 25.87 34.60
N TYR A 31 -15.75 25.85 33.50
CA TYR A 31 -16.27 24.61 32.93
C TYR A 31 -15.16 23.65 32.47
N ILE A 32 -14.12 24.15 31.81
CA ILE A 32 -13.00 23.32 31.34
C ILE A 32 -12.22 22.78 32.55
N ASP A 33 -11.93 23.61 33.56
CA ASP A 33 -11.26 23.17 34.79
C ASP A 33 -12.07 22.09 35.49
N GLU A 34 -13.36 22.31 35.70
CA GLU A 34 -14.22 21.31 36.30
C GLU A 34 -14.28 20.02 35.45
N CYS A 35 -14.41 20.12 34.13
CA CYS A 35 -14.39 18.96 33.24
C CYS A 35 -13.07 18.18 33.29
N LEU A 36 -11.94 18.84 33.52
CA LEU A 36 -10.60 18.25 33.62
C LEU A 36 -10.29 17.69 35.02
N GLU A 37 -10.88 18.27 36.07
CA GLU A 37 -10.73 17.82 37.46
C GLU A 37 -11.76 16.75 37.85
N ARG A 38 -12.93 16.74 37.20
CA ARG A 38 -14.00 15.78 37.48
C ARG A 38 -13.48 14.35 37.32
N VAL A 39 -13.40 13.65 38.44
CA VAL A 39 -13.02 12.24 38.52
C VAL A 39 -14.22 11.40 38.08
N PRO A 40 -14.11 10.53 37.06
CA PRO A 40 -15.25 9.73 36.62
C PRO A 40 -15.68 8.75 37.72
N THR A 41 -16.96 8.77 38.06
CA THR A 41 -17.53 8.10 39.24
C THR A 41 -17.63 6.58 39.10
N ASN A 42 -17.71 6.07 37.88
CA ASN A 42 -17.77 4.63 37.59
C ASN A 42 -16.88 4.32 36.39
N LEU A 43 -15.79 3.58 36.64
CA LEU A 43 -15.21 2.52 35.81
C LEU A 43 -13.80 2.22 36.36
N GLU A 44 -13.65 1.07 37.00
CA GLU A 44 -12.40 0.28 37.05
C GLU A 44 -11.08 1.09 37.13
N LYS A 45 -10.92 1.77 38.27
CA LYS A 45 -9.66 1.95 39.03
C LYS A 45 -8.36 1.67 38.24
N ARG A 46 -7.62 2.76 37.94
CA ARG A 46 -6.17 2.80 37.60
C ARG A 46 -5.74 2.73 36.13
N GLU A 47 -6.56 3.13 35.18
CA GLU A 47 -6.00 3.81 34.00
C GLU A 47 -5.69 5.28 34.40
N LYS A 48 -4.68 5.44 35.26
CA LYS A 48 -4.15 6.70 35.81
C LYS A 48 -4.21 7.82 34.78
N LEU A 49 -4.74 8.99 35.16
CA LEU A 49 -4.55 10.32 34.54
C LEU A 49 -3.45 10.34 33.44
N PHE A 50 -3.76 9.83 32.24
CA PHE A 50 -2.70 9.62 31.24
C PHE A 50 -2.22 10.93 30.63
N TYR A 51 -3.05 11.97 30.76
CA TYR A 51 -2.84 13.26 30.15
C TYR A 51 -3.06 14.34 31.20
N SER A 52 -2.06 15.20 31.38
CA SER A 52 -2.19 16.35 32.28
C SER A 52 -3.26 17.32 31.75
N ALA A 53 -3.87 18.10 32.65
CA ALA A 53 -4.81 19.15 32.27
C ALA A 53 -4.17 20.13 31.26
N ARG A 54 -2.89 20.50 31.49
CA ARG A 54 -2.11 21.35 30.60
C ARG A 54 -1.95 20.76 29.20
N GLN A 55 -1.55 19.48 29.08
CA GLN A 55 -1.43 18.81 27.78
C GLN A 55 -2.78 18.69 27.07
N THR A 56 -3.84 18.39 27.83
CA THR A 56 -5.20 18.26 27.27
C THR A 56 -5.68 19.59 26.70
N ARG A 57 -5.50 20.69 27.44
CA ARG A 57 -5.79 22.05 26.97
C ARG A 57 -4.96 22.37 25.73
N HIS A 58 -3.65 22.15 25.76
CA HIS A 58 -2.77 22.41 24.62
C HIS A 58 -3.20 21.69 23.34
N TRP A 59 -3.48 20.38 23.41
CA TRP A 59 -3.91 19.60 22.24
C TRP A 59 -5.32 19.97 21.75
N LEU A 60 -6.25 20.30 22.65
CA LEU A 60 -7.59 20.77 22.26
C LEU A 60 -7.55 22.17 21.66
N THR A 61 -6.71 23.08 22.17
CA THR A 61 -6.45 24.40 21.58
C THR A 61 -5.86 24.25 20.19
N PHE A 62 -4.85 23.39 20.01
CA PHE A 62 -4.30 23.11 18.69
C PHE A 62 -5.37 22.57 17.73
N LEU A 63 -6.17 21.58 18.16
CA LEU A 63 -7.26 21.04 17.34
C LEU A 63 -8.32 22.11 16.99
N ALA A 64 -8.70 22.95 17.95
CA ALA A 64 -9.69 24.00 17.73
C ALA A 64 -9.22 25.01 16.69
N ARG A 65 -7.95 25.43 16.76
CA ARG A 65 -7.32 26.34 15.78
C ARG A 65 -7.29 25.73 14.38
N GLN A 66 -6.93 24.46 14.24
CA GLN A 66 -6.92 23.80 12.94
C GLN A 66 -8.32 23.65 12.34
N LEU A 67 -9.32 23.32 13.17
CA LEU A 67 -10.72 23.24 12.72
C LEU A 67 -11.28 24.60 12.29
N GLU A 68 -10.89 25.68 12.96
CA GLU A 68 -11.28 27.03 12.57
C GLU A 68 -10.60 27.46 11.26
N ALA A 69 -9.30 27.19 11.11
CA ALA A 69 -8.56 27.48 9.88
C ALA A 69 -9.12 26.75 8.65
N GLU A 70 -9.59 25.51 8.81
CA GLU A 70 -10.22 24.73 7.74
C GLU A 70 -11.73 25.00 7.58
N ASN A 71 -12.32 25.86 8.43
CA ASN A 71 -13.76 26.13 8.52
C ASN A 71 -14.62 24.85 8.63
N THR A 72 -14.14 23.86 9.38
CA THR A 72 -14.83 22.59 9.62
C THR A 72 -15.22 22.45 11.10
N THR A 73 -16.40 21.91 11.36
CA THR A 73 -16.89 21.65 12.74
C THR A 73 -16.68 20.20 13.17
N GLU A 74 -16.47 19.31 12.20
CA GLU A 74 -16.30 17.88 12.41
C GLU A 74 -14.87 17.45 12.09
N PHE A 75 -14.25 16.79 13.06
CA PHE A 75 -12.91 16.26 12.97
C PHE A 75 -12.92 14.75 12.71
N LEU A 76 -12.14 14.33 11.71
CA LEU A 76 -11.82 12.93 11.42
C LEU A 76 -10.31 12.75 11.55
N ILE A 77 -9.87 11.73 12.28
CA ILE A 77 -8.43 11.44 12.48
C ILE A 77 -7.71 11.18 11.15
N GLU A 78 -8.45 10.67 10.16
CA GLU A 78 -7.96 10.41 8.80
C GLU A 78 -8.03 11.62 7.87
N ASN A 79 -8.53 12.77 8.31
CA ASN A 79 -8.53 14.00 7.53
C ASN A 79 -7.41 14.96 7.95
N ILE A 80 -6.46 14.53 8.79
CA ILE A 80 -5.31 15.38 9.17
C ILE A 80 -4.51 15.70 7.90
N GLN A 81 -4.35 16.99 7.60
CA GLN A 81 -3.70 17.47 6.39
C GLN A 81 -2.25 17.92 6.65
N PRO A 82 -1.35 17.83 5.64
CA PRO A 82 0.01 18.37 5.74
C PRO A 82 0.07 19.88 5.98
N THR A 83 -1.03 20.61 5.73
CA THR A 83 -1.19 22.04 5.99
C THR A 83 -1.14 22.40 7.48
N TRP A 84 -1.38 21.44 8.37
CA TRP A 84 -1.30 21.64 9.84
C TRP A 84 0.13 21.92 10.33
N LEU A 85 1.14 21.70 9.48
CA LEU A 85 2.53 22.01 9.75
C LEU A 85 2.82 23.47 9.39
N GLU A 86 2.76 24.37 10.37
CA GLU A 86 3.00 25.80 10.15
C GLU A 86 4.48 26.10 9.89
N ASN A 87 5.38 25.45 10.65
CA ASN A 87 6.81 25.73 10.62
C ASN A 87 7.53 25.05 9.45
N THR A 88 8.46 25.77 8.82
CA THR A 88 9.31 25.27 7.72
C THR A 88 10.12 24.04 8.13
N VAL A 89 10.65 24.02 9.36
CA VAL A 89 11.39 22.87 9.92
C VAL A 89 10.51 21.63 10.03
N GLN A 90 9.25 21.80 10.41
CA GLN A 90 8.31 20.68 10.53
C GLN A 90 7.94 20.12 9.15
N LYS A 91 7.76 20.98 8.15
CA LYS A 91 7.56 20.56 6.75
C LYS A 91 8.76 19.77 6.23
N TRP A 92 9.99 20.24 6.48
CA TRP A 92 11.20 19.50 6.11
C TRP A 92 11.31 18.16 6.84
N LEU A 93 11.00 18.10 8.13
CA LEU A 93 10.99 16.85 8.89
C LEU A 93 9.95 15.87 8.36
N TYR A 94 8.77 16.36 7.98
CA TYR A 94 7.74 15.56 7.31
C TYR A 94 8.23 15.02 5.96
N ILE A 95 8.80 15.87 5.10
CA ILE A 95 9.34 15.49 3.78
C ILE A 95 10.45 14.45 3.95
N LEU A 96 11.34 14.63 4.92
CA LEU A 96 12.42 13.69 5.21
C LEU A 96 11.88 12.34 5.65
N ILE A 97 10.97 12.29 6.63
CA ILE A 97 10.38 11.04 7.11
C ILE A 97 9.63 10.33 5.98
N TYR A 98 8.80 11.08 5.24
CA TYR A 98 8.06 10.58 4.10
C TYR A 98 9.00 9.99 3.04
N GLY A 99 10.02 10.75 2.64
CA GLY A 99 11.01 10.35 1.64
C GLY A 99 11.86 9.17 2.06
N VAL A 100 12.27 9.09 3.34
CA VAL A 100 13.04 7.95 3.86
C VAL A 100 12.19 6.68 3.88
N ILE A 101 10.95 6.75 4.37
CA ILE A 101 10.06 5.57 4.39
C ILE A 101 9.77 5.11 2.97
N TYR A 102 9.41 6.04 2.09
CA TYR A 102 9.13 5.75 0.69
C TYR A 102 10.36 5.17 -0.02
N GLY A 103 11.53 5.77 0.19
CA GLY A 103 12.80 5.35 -0.38
C GLY A 103 13.25 3.97 0.11
N ILE A 104 13.11 3.67 1.40
CA ILE A 104 13.41 2.34 1.95
C ILE A 104 12.47 1.30 1.34
N ILE A 105 11.16 1.56 1.28
CA ILE A 105 10.20 0.63 0.68
C ILE A 105 10.57 0.37 -0.78
N PHE A 106 10.84 1.42 -1.55
CA PHE A 106 11.22 1.30 -2.96
C PHE A 106 12.54 0.56 -3.14
N TRP A 107 13.56 0.88 -2.34
CA TRP A 107 14.87 0.23 -2.36
C TRP A 107 14.76 -1.25 -2.01
N LEU A 108 13.99 -1.60 -0.99
CA LEU A 108 13.85 -2.98 -0.53
C LEU A 108 13.10 -3.81 -1.57
N ILE A 109 12.06 -3.25 -2.19
CA ILE A 109 11.35 -3.87 -3.32
C ILE A 109 12.32 -4.08 -4.49
N PHE A 110 13.06 -3.03 -4.89
CA PHE A 110 14.03 -3.09 -5.97
C PHE A 110 15.12 -4.14 -5.74
N TRP A 111 15.77 -4.07 -4.58
CA TRP A 111 16.85 -4.97 -4.20
C TRP A 111 16.39 -6.43 -4.14
N LEU A 112 15.23 -6.69 -3.55
CA LEU A 112 14.72 -8.05 -3.38
C LEU A 112 14.35 -8.67 -4.73
N ILE A 113 13.77 -7.89 -5.64
CA ILE A 113 13.43 -8.36 -6.99
C ILE A 113 14.69 -8.64 -7.81
N VAL A 114 15.60 -7.67 -7.88
CA VAL A 114 16.85 -7.82 -8.66
C VAL A 114 17.70 -8.96 -8.08
N GLY A 115 17.82 -9.04 -6.75
CA GLY A 115 18.61 -10.05 -6.06
C GLY A 115 18.07 -11.47 -6.23
N LEU A 116 16.76 -11.69 -6.06
CA LEU A 116 16.16 -13.01 -6.26
C LEU A 116 16.31 -13.49 -7.70
N VAL A 117 16.09 -12.59 -8.67
CA VAL A 117 16.18 -12.97 -10.08
C VAL A 117 17.62 -13.23 -10.49
N SER A 118 18.56 -12.37 -10.09
CA SER A 118 19.99 -12.58 -10.33
C SER A 118 20.50 -13.89 -9.70
N GLY A 119 20.09 -14.20 -8.46
CA GLY A 119 20.51 -15.41 -7.76
C GLY A 119 20.02 -16.70 -8.41
N ILE A 120 18.75 -16.71 -8.87
CA ILE A 120 18.19 -17.85 -9.61
C ILE A 120 18.93 -18.06 -10.94
N ILE A 121 19.22 -16.98 -11.66
CA ILE A 121 19.95 -17.04 -12.93
C ILE A 121 21.35 -17.62 -12.72
N PHE A 122 22.10 -17.10 -11.75
CA PHE A 122 23.45 -17.56 -11.46
C PHE A 122 23.45 -19.03 -11.03
N GLY A 123 22.48 -19.44 -10.20
CA GLY A 123 22.31 -20.82 -9.75
C GLY A 123 21.98 -21.80 -10.88
N ILE A 124 21.07 -21.43 -11.79
CA ILE A 124 20.70 -22.28 -12.94
C ILE A 124 21.86 -22.39 -13.92
N ILE A 125 22.50 -21.27 -14.28
CA ILE A 125 23.64 -21.29 -15.20
C ILE A 125 24.76 -22.16 -14.63
N PHE A 126 25.13 -21.96 -13.36
CA PHE A 126 26.18 -22.75 -12.72
C PHE A 126 25.80 -24.22 -12.61
N GLY A 127 24.57 -24.53 -12.18
CA GLY A 127 24.09 -25.91 -12.02
C GLY A 127 24.01 -26.68 -13.34
N VAL A 128 23.50 -26.06 -14.41
CA VAL A 128 23.42 -26.69 -15.74
C VAL A 128 24.82 -26.89 -16.32
N THR A 129 25.71 -25.89 -16.21
CA THR A 129 27.06 -25.98 -16.76
C THR A 129 27.86 -27.08 -16.05
N VAL A 130 27.83 -27.14 -14.73
CA VAL A 130 28.48 -28.19 -13.93
C VAL A 130 27.84 -29.55 -14.18
N GLY A 131 26.51 -29.64 -14.23
CA GLY A 131 25.79 -30.88 -14.48
C GLY A 131 26.08 -31.48 -15.86
N VAL A 132 26.12 -30.66 -16.90
CA VAL A 132 26.45 -31.08 -18.27
C VAL A 132 27.91 -31.51 -18.37
N ILE A 133 28.84 -30.77 -17.76
CA ILE A 133 30.27 -31.14 -17.75
C ILE A 133 30.49 -32.47 -17.02
N CYS A 134 29.92 -32.64 -15.82
CA CYS A 134 30.01 -33.89 -15.06
C CYS A 134 29.35 -35.06 -15.81
N GLY A 135 28.20 -34.83 -16.45
CA GLY A 135 27.49 -35.83 -17.25
C GLY A 135 28.26 -36.27 -18.49
N LEU A 136 28.91 -35.35 -19.20
CA LEU A 136 29.74 -35.68 -20.37
C LEU A 136 31.02 -36.40 -19.99
N ILE A 137 31.68 -35.99 -18.90
CA ILE A 137 32.93 -36.60 -18.42
C ILE A 137 32.69 -38.01 -17.86
N SER A 138 31.56 -38.25 -17.19
CA SER A 138 31.26 -39.56 -16.60
C SER A 138 30.47 -40.49 -17.54
N GLY A 139 29.51 -39.97 -18.29
CA GLY A 139 28.59 -40.76 -19.09
C GLY A 139 29.21 -41.35 -20.36
N VAL A 140 30.09 -40.60 -21.04
CA VAL A 140 30.70 -41.07 -22.29
C VAL A 140 31.70 -42.22 -22.04
N PRO A 141 32.61 -42.15 -21.05
CA PRO A 141 33.52 -43.26 -20.75
C PRO A 141 32.82 -44.49 -20.18
N LEU A 142 31.80 -44.33 -19.33
CA LEU A 142 31.03 -45.45 -18.77
C LEU A 142 30.19 -46.17 -19.83
N SER A 143 29.57 -45.41 -20.74
CA SER A 143 28.80 -45.99 -21.86
C SER A 143 29.73 -46.73 -22.85
N PHE A 144 30.90 -46.17 -23.13
CA PHE A 144 31.93 -46.83 -23.94
C PHE A 144 32.49 -48.10 -23.29
N LEU A 145 32.71 -48.09 -21.98
CA LEU A 145 33.18 -49.25 -21.21
C LEU A 145 32.10 -50.34 -21.13
N TYR A 146 30.82 -49.96 -21.00
CA TYR A 146 29.69 -50.88 -21.08
C TYR A 146 29.59 -51.56 -22.47
N VAL A 147 29.77 -50.79 -23.55
CA VAL A 147 29.78 -51.32 -24.92
C VAL A 147 30.98 -52.24 -25.17
N LEU A 148 32.16 -51.96 -24.60
CA LEU A 148 33.32 -52.86 -24.69
C LEU A 148 33.13 -54.16 -23.90
N VAL A 149 32.53 -54.10 -22.72
CA VAL A 149 32.35 -55.27 -21.85
C VAL A 149 31.19 -56.16 -22.30
N TYR A 150 30.11 -55.60 -22.83
CA TYR A 150 28.88 -56.34 -23.17
C TYR A 150 28.53 -56.36 -24.68
N GLY A 151 29.18 -55.55 -25.51
CA GLY A 151 28.83 -55.40 -26.93
C GLY A 151 29.48 -56.41 -27.88
N MET A 152 30.50 -57.16 -27.43
CA MET A 152 31.29 -58.05 -28.30
C MET A 152 30.63 -59.41 -28.59
N ASP A 153 29.53 -59.77 -27.92
CA ASP A 153 28.87 -61.09 -28.08
C ASP A 153 27.63 -61.08 -29.00
N ARG A 154 27.30 -59.96 -29.65
CA ARG A 154 26.15 -59.90 -30.57
C ARG A 154 26.56 -60.20 -32.01
N LYS A 155 26.10 -61.34 -32.52
CA LYS A 155 26.22 -61.71 -33.94
C LYS A 155 25.48 -60.68 -34.81
N ILE A 156 26.19 -60.14 -35.79
CA ILE A 156 25.68 -59.18 -36.78
C ILE A 156 25.13 -59.99 -37.97
N GLU A 157 23.82 -59.90 -38.22
CA GLU A 157 23.22 -60.37 -39.47
C GLU A 157 23.18 -59.21 -40.48
N PRO A 158 23.58 -59.42 -41.75
CA PRO A 158 23.55 -58.36 -42.75
C PRO A 158 22.13 -58.21 -43.32
N LEU A 159 21.47 -57.09 -43.02
CA LEU A 159 20.32 -56.64 -43.80
C LEU A 159 20.80 -56.11 -45.17
N GLN A 160 20.96 -57.02 -46.13
CA GLN A 160 21.04 -56.67 -47.55
C GLN A 160 19.62 -56.56 -48.10
N ALA A 161 19.16 -55.32 -48.32
CA ALA A 161 18.25 -54.87 -49.39
C ALA A 161 17.54 -53.59 -48.95
N LEU A 162 18.12 -52.44 -49.28
CA LEU A 162 17.39 -51.17 -49.27
C LEU A 162 17.88 -50.38 -50.48
N ASP A 163 17.26 -50.64 -51.63
CA ASP A 163 17.39 -49.80 -52.82
C ASP A 163 16.81 -48.42 -52.51
N PHE A 164 17.69 -47.49 -52.13
CA PHE A 164 17.35 -46.16 -51.66
C PHE A 164 17.36 -45.17 -52.83
N SER A 165 16.17 -44.72 -53.24
CA SER A 165 15.99 -43.74 -54.33
C SER A 165 15.88 -42.31 -53.80
N TRP A 166 16.84 -41.45 -54.18
CA TRP A 166 16.98 -40.06 -53.71
C TRP A 166 15.95 -39.07 -54.28
N LYS A 167 15.25 -39.43 -55.37
CA LYS A 167 14.42 -38.50 -56.14
C LYS A 167 13.10 -38.13 -55.45
N ASN A 168 12.56 -39.04 -54.63
CA ASN A 168 11.33 -38.78 -53.86
C ASN A 168 11.59 -38.00 -52.56
N ILE A 169 12.84 -37.98 -52.09
CA ILE A 169 13.24 -37.33 -50.84
C ILE A 169 13.33 -35.81 -51.05
N THR A 170 13.83 -35.36 -52.20
CA THR A 170 13.98 -33.92 -52.50
C THR A 170 12.65 -33.20 -52.62
N ASP A 171 11.65 -33.81 -53.28
CA ASP A 171 10.33 -33.19 -53.42
C ASP A 171 9.59 -33.13 -52.08
N TRP A 172 9.67 -34.20 -51.28
CA TRP A 172 9.09 -34.24 -49.93
C TRP A 172 9.74 -33.23 -48.97
N MET A 173 11.04 -32.96 -49.12
CA MET A 173 11.75 -31.93 -48.36
C MET A 173 11.30 -30.52 -48.75
N ILE A 174 11.07 -30.24 -50.04
CA ILE A 174 10.61 -28.93 -50.52
C ILE A 174 9.19 -28.63 -49.99
N TYR A 175 8.26 -29.60 -50.08
CA TYR A 175 6.91 -29.42 -49.54
C TYR A 175 6.91 -29.17 -48.03
N LYS A 176 7.78 -29.83 -47.27
CA LYS A 176 7.93 -29.59 -45.83
C LYS A 176 8.49 -28.21 -45.52
N LEU A 177 9.44 -27.72 -46.31
CA LEU A 177 10.07 -26.43 -46.10
C LEU A 177 9.10 -25.28 -46.41
N ILE A 178 8.34 -25.40 -47.50
CA ILE A 178 7.25 -24.46 -47.84
C ILE A 178 6.16 -24.48 -46.77
N PHE A 179 5.74 -25.68 -46.31
CA PHE A 179 4.77 -25.81 -45.24
C PHE A 179 5.27 -25.17 -43.93
N CYS A 180 6.53 -25.38 -43.54
CA CYS A 180 7.11 -24.74 -42.36
C CYS A 180 7.15 -23.21 -42.47
N ILE A 181 7.49 -22.64 -43.63
CA ILE A 181 7.53 -21.19 -43.84
C ILE A 181 6.12 -20.58 -43.78
N ILE A 182 5.16 -21.20 -44.47
CA ILE A 182 3.76 -20.74 -44.48
C ILE A 182 3.16 -20.85 -43.07
N PHE A 183 3.41 -21.97 -42.38
CA PHE A 183 2.96 -22.19 -41.02
C PHE A 183 3.57 -21.19 -40.04
N TRP A 184 4.86 -20.87 -40.18
CA TRP A 184 5.56 -19.86 -39.36
C TRP A 184 5.03 -18.44 -39.59
N LEU A 185 4.79 -18.05 -40.84
CA LEU A 185 4.24 -16.73 -41.19
C LEU A 185 2.80 -16.53 -40.67
N ILE A 186 1.97 -17.57 -40.79
CA ILE A 186 0.58 -17.54 -40.29
C ILE A 186 0.58 -17.43 -38.76
N LEU A 187 1.33 -18.30 -38.06
CA LEU A 187 1.39 -18.28 -36.60
C LEU A 187 1.96 -16.97 -36.04
N GLY A 188 2.97 -16.37 -36.70
CA GLY A 188 3.57 -15.10 -36.28
C GLY A 188 2.63 -13.90 -36.34
N TRP A 189 1.69 -13.88 -37.30
CA TRP A 189 0.71 -12.81 -37.42
C TRP A 189 -0.42 -12.93 -36.38
N PHE A 190 -0.89 -14.15 -36.14
CA PHE A 190 -1.95 -14.42 -35.16
C PHE A 190 -1.48 -14.12 -33.73
N THR A 191 -0.25 -14.49 -33.37
CA THR A 191 0.32 -14.24 -32.02
C THR A 191 0.43 -12.75 -31.69
N LYS A 192 0.90 -11.92 -32.63
CA LYS A 192 1.02 -10.46 -32.44
C LYS A 192 -0.34 -9.77 -32.26
N THR A 193 -1.34 -10.18 -33.03
CA THR A 193 -2.69 -9.59 -32.95
C THR A 193 -3.37 -9.94 -31.63
N ILE A 194 -3.22 -11.19 -31.18
CA ILE A 194 -3.73 -11.67 -29.88
C ILE A 194 -3.03 -10.93 -28.73
N TYR A 195 -1.72 -10.68 -28.83
CA TYR A 195 -0.97 -9.91 -27.82
C TYR A 195 -1.51 -8.48 -27.65
N ILE A 196 -1.74 -7.75 -28.73
CA ILE A 196 -2.24 -6.36 -28.67
C ILE A 196 -3.63 -6.31 -28.03
N LEU A 197 -4.50 -7.27 -28.35
CA LEU A 197 -5.84 -7.37 -27.76
C LEU A 197 -5.79 -7.68 -26.25
N ILE A 198 -5.00 -8.68 -25.84
CA ILE A 198 -4.91 -9.08 -24.42
C ILE A 198 -4.27 -7.99 -23.57
N SER A 199 -3.19 -7.36 -24.08
CA SER A 199 -2.54 -6.25 -23.39
C SER A 199 -3.48 -5.04 -23.25
N GLY A 200 -4.21 -4.67 -24.31
CA GLY A 200 -5.21 -3.60 -24.26
C GLY A 200 -6.34 -3.87 -23.27
N LEU A 201 -6.91 -5.08 -23.27
CA LEU A 201 -7.96 -5.47 -22.32
C LEU A 201 -7.47 -5.50 -20.88
N SER A 202 -6.22 -5.93 -20.66
CA SER A 202 -5.61 -5.95 -19.33
C SER A 202 -5.45 -4.55 -18.75
N TYR A 203 -4.96 -3.60 -19.56
CA TYR A 203 -4.79 -2.21 -19.14
C TYR A 203 -6.13 -1.54 -18.85
N LEU A 204 -7.12 -1.77 -19.72
CA LEU A 204 -8.49 -1.27 -19.54
C LEU A 204 -9.11 -1.80 -18.24
N SER A 205 -8.92 -3.09 -17.95
CA SER A 205 -9.45 -3.74 -16.74
C SER A 205 -8.84 -3.15 -15.47
N ILE A 206 -7.53 -2.94 -15.45
CA ILE A 206 -6.82 -2.30 -14.33
C ILE A 206 -7.30 -0.84 -14.15
N TYR A 207 -7.41 -0.09 -15.24
CA TYR A 207 -7.88 1.29 -15.21
C TYR A 207 -9.31 1.41 -14.67
N LEU A 208 -10.21 0.55 -15.12
CA LEU A 208 -11.60 0.52 -14.67
C LEU A 208 -11.69 0.13 -13.19
N LEU A 209 -10.86 -0.82 -12.74
CA LEU A 209 -10.81 -1.24 -11.34
C LEU A 209 -10.31 -0.11 -10.43
N ILE A 210 -9.28 0.64 -10.84
CA ILE A 210 -8.78 1.81 -10.10
C ILE A 210 -9.85 2.90 -10.00
N THR A 211 -10.51 3.23 -11.12
CA THR A 211 -11.53 4.29 -11.13
C THR A 211 -12.76 3.92 -10.31
N ASN A 212 -13.20 2.65 -10.36
CA ASN A 212 -14.34 2.18 -9.58
C ASN A 212 -14.05 2.12 -8.07
N LEU A 213 -12.84 1.68 -7.68
CA LEU A 213 -12.44 1.59 -6.28
C LEU A 213 -12.09 2.93 -5.64
N LYS A 214 -11.88 4.00 -6.42
CA LYS A 214 -11.70 5.37 -5.91
C LYS A 214 -12.97 5.99 -5.31
N THR A 215 -14.11 5.33 -5.41
CA THR A 215 -15.35 5.83 -4.82
C THR A 215 -15.23 6.02 -3.30
N ASP A 216 -15.60 7.23 -2.85
CA ASP A 216 -15.54 7.62 -1.45
C ASP A 216 -16.56 6.85 -0.61
N ILE A 217 -16.11 6.37 0.54
CA ILE A 217 -16.97 5.70 1.51
C ILE A 217 -17.85 6.77 2.18
N LYS A 218 -19.14 6.77 1.82
CA LYS A 218 -20.12 7.76 2.28
C LYS A 218 -20.35 7.75 3.81
N SER A 219 -20.17 6.62 4.49
CA SER A 219 -20.34 6.50 5.94
C SER A 219 -19.09 5.93 6.63
N LYS A 220 -18.49 6.75 7.51
CA LYS A 220 -17.31 6.43 8.30
C LYS A 220 -17.74 6.23 9.76
N ASN A 221 -17.95 4.97 10.15
CA ASN A 221 -18.50 4.60 11.45
C ASN A 221 -17.41 4.38 12.50
N THR A 222 -16.16 4.15 12.08
CA THR A 222 -15.03 3.93 12.98
C THR A 222 -13.86 4.86 12.66
N PRO A 223 -13.07 5.29 13.66
CA PRO A 223 -11.88 6.09 13.40
C PRO A 223 -10.82 5.28 12.63
N ASN A 224 -10.18 5.93 11.65
CA ASN A 224 -9.20 5.36 10.71
C ASN A 224 -9.78 4.33 9.74
N GLN A 225 -11.08 4.36 9.47
CA GLN A 225 -11.71 3.45 8.51
C GLN A 225 -11.22 3.71 7.08
N GLY A 226 -11.09 4.98 6.67
CA GLY A 226 -10.65 5.34 5.31
C GLY A 226 -9.24 4.84 5.00
N ILE A 227 -8.30 5.00 5.94
CA ILE A 227 -6.91 4.54 5.78
C ILE A 227 -6.85 3.01 5.67
N LYS A 228 -7.61 2.29 6.51
CA LYS A 228 -7.65 0.82 6.47
C LYS A 228 -8.26 0.30 5.17
N GLU A 229 -9.34 0.92 4.71
CA GLU A 229 -9.99 0.55 3.46
C GLU A 229 -9.13 0.90 2.24
N SER A 230 -8.38 2.01 2.28
CA SER A 230 -7.39 2.35 1.24
C SER A 230 -6.29 1.29 1.14
N LEU A 231 -5.78 0.81 2.28
CA LEU A 231 -4.79 -0.26 2.33
C LEU A 231 -5.35 -1.59 1.80
N LYS A 232 -6.58 -1.98 2.18
CA LYS A 232 -7.25 -3.17 1.64
C LYS A 232 -7.46 -3.09 0.13
N LYS A 233 -7.93 -1.94 -0.36
CA LYS A 233 -8.13 -1.69 -1.80
C LYS A 233 -6.80 -1.79 -2.55
N SER A 234 -5.72 -1.23 -2.03
CA SER A 234 -4.37 -1.33 -2.62
C SER A 234 -3.88 -2.78 -2.72
N ILE A 235 -4.03 -3.59 -1.65
CA ILE A 235 -3.67 -5.02 -1.69
C ILE A 235 -4.50 -5.75 -2.74
N PHE A 236 -5.81 -5.48 -2.80
CA PHE A 236 -6.71 -6.08 -3.78
C PHE A 236 -6.33 -5.71 -5.23
N ILE A 237 -6.06 -4.42 -5.50
CA ILE A 237 -5.58 -3.92 -6.79
C ILE A 237 -4.26 -4.62 -7.17
N SER A 238 -3.35 -4.76 -6.22
CA SER A 238 -2.03 -5.39 -6.47
C SER A 238 -2.17 -6.86 -6.84
N ILE A 239 -2.98 -7.63 -6.10
CA ILE A 239 -3.24 -9.05 -6.39
C ILE A 239 -3.93 -9.20 -7.74
N PHE A 240 -4.90 -8.33 -8.05
CA PHE A 240 -5.63 -8.38 -9.31
C PHE A 240 -4.77 -7.97 -10.52
N ALA A 241 -3.89 -6.97 -10.36
CA ALA A 241 -3.00 -6.51 -11.42
C ALA A 241 -1.84 -7.48 -11.71
N PHE A 242 -1.43 -8.28 -10.71
CA PHE A 242 -0.32 -9.24 -10.81
C PHE A 242 -0.39 -10.21 -12.01
N PRO A 243 -1.48 -10.96 -12.25
CA PRO A 243 -1.56 -11.88 -13.39
C PRO A 243 -1.44 -11.14 -14.73
N PHE A 244 -2.02 -9.95 -14.85
CA PHE A 244 -1.91 -9.14 -16.06
C PHE A 244 -0.50 -8.63 -16.31
N CYS A 245 0.21 -8.24 -15.25
CA CYS A 245 1.60 -7.81 -15.34
C CYS A 245 2.55 -8.96 -15.70
N ILE A 246 2.23 -10.20 -15.34
CA ILE A 246 3.02 -11.38 -15.74
C ILE A 246 2.69 -11.83 -17.17
N LEU A 247 1.40 -11.86 -17.50
CA LEU A 247 0.91 -12.42 -18.76
C LEU A 247 1.28 -11.54 -19.96
N THR A 248 1.34 -10.23 -19.79
CA THR A 248 1.70 -9.28 -20.85
C THR A 248 3.12 -9.48 -21.41
N PRO A 249 4.21 -9.43 -20.62
CA PRO A 249 5.56 -9.68 -21.14
C PRO A 249 5.76 -11.12 -21.60
N TYR A 250 5.09 -12.10 -20.97
CA TYR A 250 5.13 -13.48 -21.44
C TYR A 250 4.59 -13.61 -22.87
N LEU A 251 3.44 -12.99 -23.16
CA LEU A 251 2.90 -12.96 -24.52
C LEU A 251 3.76 -12.14 -25.49
N TYR A 252 4.43 -11.08 -25.03
CA TYR A 252 5.37 -10.31 -25.86
C TYR A 252 6.54 -11.17 -26.35
N THR A 253 7.11 -11.99 -25.46
CA THR A 253 8.23 -12.88 -25.81
C THR A 253 7.82 -13.93 -26.84
N LEU A 254 6.61 -14.49 -26.72
CA LEU A 254 6.05 -15.42 -27.70
C LEU A 254 5.75 -14.77 -29.05
N ALA A 255 5.47 -13.46 -29.09
CA ALA A 255 5.08 -12.75 -30.30
C ALA A 255 6.27 -12.17 -31.09
N THR A 256 7.41 -11.94 -30.43
CA THR A 256 8.57 -11.25 -31.04
C THR A 256 9.81 -12.14 -31.23
N ASP A 257 9.77 -13.39 -30.76
CA ASP A 257 10.92 -14.32 -30.72
C ASP A 257 12.17 -13.72 -30.03
N GLU A 258 11.97 -12.63 -29.30
CA GLU A 258 13.03 -11.89 -28.63
C GLU A 258 13.26 -12.51 -27.24
N GLN A 259 14.45 -13.07 -27.00
CA GLN A 259 14.84 -13.66 -25.70
C GLN A 259 15.06 -12.61 -24.59
N SER A 260 14.35 -11.48 -24.62
CA SER A 260 14.40 -10.43 -23.61
C SER A 260 13.40 -10.66 -22.46
N GLY A 261 12.75 -11.82 -22.40
CA GLY A 261 11.63 -12.11 -21.49
C GLY A 261 11.88 -11.95 -20.01
N GLN A 262 13.11 -12.16 -19.54
CA GLN A 262 13.44 -12.03 -18.11
C GLN A 262 13.45 -10.56 -17.66
N ASN A 263 14.05 -9.67 -18.46
CA ASN A 263 14.08 -8.23 -18.16
C ASN A 263 12.67 -7.63 -18.17
N GLN A 264 11.81 -8.13 -19.06
CA GLN A 264 10.42 -7.70 -19.17
C GLN A 264 9.55 -8.18 -18.01
N PHE A 265 9.77 -9.41 -17.53
CA PHE A 265 9.08 -9.94 -16.34
C PHE A 265 9.49 -9.18 -15.06
N ILE A 266 10.78 -8.87 -14.90
CA ILE A 266 11.27 -8.04 -13.79
C ILE A 266 10.60 -6.67 -13.84
N PHE A 267 10.62 -6.03 -15.03
CA PHE A 267 10.06 -4.71 -15.23
C PHE A 267 8.56 -4.67 -14.93
N SER A 268 7.80 -5.67 -15.36
CA SER A 268 6.36 -5.72 -15.13
C SER A 268 6.00 -6.02 -13.67
N LEU A 269 6.76 -6.88 -12.98
CA LEU A 269 6.62 -7.13 -11.55
C LEU A 269 6.89 -5.85 -10.74
N MET A 270 7.92 -5.09 -11.11
CA MET A 270 8.20 -3.78 -10.53
C MET A 270 7.02 -2.82 -10.73
N LEU A 271 6.50 -2.73 -11.95
CA LEU A 271 5.41 -1.83 -12.30
C LEU A 271 4.13 -2.18 -11.53
N ALA A 272 3.82 -3.47 -11.37
CA ALA A 272 2.67 -3.94 -10.59
C ALA A 272 2.72 -3.50 -9.12
N LEU A 273 3.89 -3.65 -8.49
CA LEU A 273 4.09 -3.28 -7.08
C LEU A 273 4.09 -1.76 -6.88
N ILE A 274 4.63 -1.01 -7.84
CA ILE A 274 4.59 0.46 -7.82
C ILE A 274 3.14 0.95 -7.92
N VAL A 275 2.35 0.42 -8.85
CA VAL A 275 0.93 0.77 -9.01
C VAL A 275 0.14 0.40 -7.74
N GLY A 276 0.43 -0.77 -7.15
CA GLY A 276 -0.12 -1.18 -5.87
C GLY A 276 0.16 -0.18 -4.75
N LEU A 277 1.42 0.24 -4.61
CA LEU A 277 1.85 1.19 -3.58
C LEU A 277 1.26 2.59 -3.78
N GLN A 278 1.18 3.06 -5.03
CA GLN A 278 0.63 4.38 -5.37
C GLN A 278 -0.88 4.48 -5.12
N THR A 279 -1.63 3.38 -5.28
CA THR A 279 -3.09 3.43 -5.16
C THR A 279 -3.62 3.47 -3.72
N GLY A 280 -2.85 3.02 -2.72
CA GLY A 280 -3.29 3.11 -1.31
C GLY A 280 -2.19 3.02 -0.25
N GLY A 281 -0.94 2.71 -0.64
CA GLY A 281 0.21 2.84 0.26
C GLY A 281 0.57 4.31 0.52
N GLU A 282 0.48 5.16 -0.50
CA GLU A 282 0.83 6.59 -0.38
C GLU A 282 0.03 7.32 0.74
N PRO A 283 -1.31 7.28 0.80
CA PRO A 283 -2.05 7.89 1.90
C PRO A 283 -1.64 7.36 3.28
N CYS A 284 -1.34 6.07 3.40
CA CYS A 284 -0.90 5.47 4.66
C CYS A 284 0.45 6.03 5.11
N ILE A 285 1.42 6.14 4.19
CA ILE A 285 2.76 6.67 4.46
C ILE A 285 2.67 8.17 4.78
N GLN A 286 1.87 8.93 4.04
CA GLN A 286 1.62 10.35 4.31
C GLN A 286 1.03 10.55 5.70
N HIS A 287 -0.04 9.84 6.05
CA HIS A 287 -0.67 9.95 7.37
C HIS A 287 0.27 9.56 8.51
N PHE A 288 1.05 8.49 8.34
CA PHE A 288 2.00 8.07 9.36
C PHE A 288 3.12 9.12 9.55
N SER A 289 3.69 9.61 8.45
CA SER A 289 4.77 10.62 8.46
C SER A 289 4.30 11.94 9.09
N LEU A 290 3.09 12.38 8.74
CA LEU A 290 2.47 13.57 9.28
C LEU A 290 2.21 13.45 10.79
N ARG A 291 1.63 12.32 11.21
CA ARG A 291 1.35 12.06 12.63
C ARG A 291 2.63 11.97 13.46
N MET A 292 3.69 11.36 12.91
CA MET A 292 4.98 11.29 13.59
C MET A 292 5.60 12.68 13.76
N THR A 293 5.49 13.54 12.73
CA THR A 293 5.96 14.93 12.75
C THR A 293 5.19 15.74 13.82
N LEU A 294 3.86 15.71 13.78
CA LEU A 294 3.02 16.43 14.75
C LEU A 294 3.25 15.96 16.19
N TRP A 295 3.45 14.65 16.40
CA TRP A 295 3.74 14.09 17.71
C TRP A 295 5.11 14.52 18.25
N LYS A 296 6.16 14.51 17.43
CA LYS A 296 7.50 14.98 17.83
C LYS A 296 7.50 16.45 18.26
N ASN A 297 6.62 17.26 17.70
CA ASN A 297 6.44 18.67 18.06
C ASN A 297 5.54 18.88 19.28
N GLY A 298 4.97 17.82 19.87
CA GLY A 298 4.08 17.92 21.03
C GLY A 298 2.67 18.43 20.73
N LEU A 299 2.32 18.66 19.46
CA LEU A 299 1.03 19.23 19.04
C LEU A 299 -0.14 18.24 19.15
N ILE A 300 0.16 16.94 19.02
CA ILE A 300 -0.83 15.86 19.17
C ILE A 300 -0.27 14.71 20.01
N PRO A 301 -1.13 13.94 20.69
CA PRO A 301 -0.72 12.74 21.39
C PRO A 301 -0.46 11.57 20.44
N TRP A 302 0.46 10.68 20.82
CA TRP A 302 0.77 9.47 20.05
C TRP A 302 -0.48 8.64 19.77
N ASN A 303 -1.32 8.36 20.77
CA ASN A 303 -2.57 7.63 20.60
C ASN A 303 -3.78 8.58 20.55
N TYR A 304 -3.92 9.27 19.43
CA TYR A 304 -4.95 10.29 19.26
C TYR A 304 -6.39 9.76 19.42
N LYS A 305 -6.65 8.52 18.99
CA LYS A 305 -7.94 7.86 19.22
C LYS A 305 -8.27 7.73 20.71
N LYS A 306 -7.30 7.31 21.54
CA LYS A 306 -7.50 7.18 22.99
C LYS A 306 -7.72 8.55 23.64
N PHE A 307 -6.96 9.56 23.22
CA PHE A 307 -7.11 10.93 23.68
C PHE A 307 -8.49 11.52 23.36
N LEU A 308 -8.98 11.39 22.13
CA LEU A 308 -10.28 11.94 21.75
C LEU A 308 -11.42 11.22 22.50
N LYS A 309 -11.31 9.91 22.73
CA LYS A 309 -12.27 9.22 23.61
C LYS A 309 -12.25 9.76 25.04
N TYR A 310 -11.07 10.04 25.58
CA TYR A 310 -10.92 10.65 26.89
C TYR A 310 -11.54 12.05 26.96
N ALA A 311 -11.28 12.91 25.96
CA ALA A 311 -11.91 14.23 25.87
C ALA A 311 -13.43 14.12 25.69
N ALA A 312 -13.92 13.08 24.99
CA ALA A 312 -15.34 12.82 24.83
C ALA A 312 -16.01 12.40 26.15
N GLN A 313 -15.35 11.54 26.93
CA GLN A 313 -15.82 11.14 28.26
C GLN A 313 -15.92 12.32 29.23
N ARG A 314 -15.01 13.30 29.11
CA ARG A 314 -15.04 14.55 29.89
C ARG A 314 -16.03 15.59 29.38
N ARG A 315 -16.82 15.28 28.35
CA ARG A 315 -17.79 16.18 27.72
C ARG A 315 -17.15 17.46 27.15
N LEU A 316 -15.89 17.40 26.73
CA LEU A 316 -15.26 18.51 25.98
C LEU A 316 -15.54 18.39 24.48
N ILE A 317 -15.60 17.15 24.00
CA ILE A 317 -15.98 16.82 22.63
C ILE A 317 -17.07 15.73 22.64
N GLN A 318 -17.72 15.53 21.50
CA GLN A 318 -18.72 14.52 21.27
C GLN A 318 -18.25 13.61 20.14
N GLN A 319 -18.39 12.31 20.31
CA GLN A 319 -18.11 11.33 19.28
C GLN A 319 -19.42 10.91 18.59
N VAL A 320 -19.50 11.08 17.27
CA VAL A 320 -20.60 10.61 16.43
C VAL A 320 -20.02 9.62 15.42
N GLY A 321 -20.11 8.33 15.70
CA GLY A 321 -19.46 7.28 14.90
C GLY A 321 -17.93 7.43 14.87
N GLY A 322 -17.38 7.68 13.67
CA GLY A 322 -15.94 7.95 13.47
C GLY A 322 -15.55 9.42 13.63
N ARG A 323 -16.52 10.34 13.70
CA ARG A 323 -16.31 11.79 13.74
C ARG A 323 -16.28 12.31 15.17
N PHE A 324 -15.48 13.33 15.39
CA PHE A 324 -15.39 14.05 16.66
C PHE A 324 -15.77 15.50 16.43
N ARG A 325 -16.60 16.07 17.30
CA ARG A 325 -17.03 17.47 17.23
C ARG A 325 -16.97 18.09 18.61
N PHE A 326 -16.59 19.35 18.73
CA PHE A 326 -16.73 20.06 20.02
C PHE A 326 -18.22 20.13 20.39
N ILE A 327 -18.55 19.95 21.68
CA ILE A 327 -19.96 19.98 22.11
C ILE A 327 -20.67 21.25 21.64
N HIS A 328 -19.95 22.36 21.58
CA HIS A 328 -20.45 23.62 21.04
C HIS A 328 -19.40 24.42 20.30
N ASP A 329 -19.87 25.27 19.39
CA ASP A 329 -19.04 26.19 18.63
C ASP A 329 -18.39 27.26 19.54
N SER A 330 -19.13 27.77 20.53
CA SER A 330 -18.61 28.72 21.52
C SER A 330 -17.44 28.17 22.33
N LEU A 331 -17.51 26.89 22.74
CA LEU A 331 -16.41 26.23 23.46
C LEU A 331 -15.15 26.14 22.57
N ARG A 332 -15.34 25.83 21.27
CA ARG A 332 -14.25 25.81 20.29
C ARG A 332 -13.63 27.21 20.14
N LYS A 333 -14.44 28.26 20.01
CA LYS A 333 -13.96 29.65 19.91
C LYS A 333 -13.18 30.08 21.17
N HIS A 334 -13.62 29.66 22.34
CA HIS A 334 -12.88 29.88 23.58
C HIS A 334 -11.50 29.19 23.56
N PHE A 335 -11.41 27.95 23.06
CA PHE A 335 -10.10 27.29 22.89
C PHE A 335 -9.18 27.99 21.89
N VAL A 336 -9.73 28.66 20.87
CA VAL A 336 -8.96 29.46 19.91
C VAL A 336 -8.43 30.73 20.56
N SER A 337 -9.31 31.50 21.23
CA SER A 337 -8.96 32.78 21.87
C SER A 337 -8.00 32.61 23.04
N TYR A 338 -7.99 31.42 23.65
CA TYR A 338 -7.06 31.05 24.70
C TYR A 338 -5.62 30.93 24.16
N ASN A 339 -4.81 31.95 24.40
CA ASN A 339 -3.35 31.92 24.21
C ASN A 339 -2.69 31.34 25.47
N GLY A 340 -2.58 30.02 25.51
CA GLY A 340 -1.86 29.28 26.56
C GLY A 340 -0.40 29.00 26.21
#